data_AF-T1D6M1-F1
#
_entry.id   AF-T1D6M1-F1
#
_cell.length_a   1.000
_cell.length_b   1.000
_cell.length_c   1.000
_cell.angle_alpha   90.00
_cell.angle_beta   90.00
_cell.angle_gamma   90.00
#
_symmetry.space_group_name_H-M   'P 1'
#
loop_
_entity.id
_entity.type
_entity.pdbx_description
1 polymer ?
#
loop_
_entity_poly.entity_id
_entity_poly.type
_entity_poly.pdbx_seq_one_letter_code
_entity_poly.pdbx_strand_id
1 'polypeptide(L)'
;GFLAAGVHAGIKKKGALDLGLLVSEKEALIVGMFTINKVKAPPVQISQRRARRGVAIGIIVNSGNANACTGEQGMADAMLLTEKVGHYMDCSAQKILPASTGVIGRPLPMTSILNALPSCQRSFL
;
A
#
# COMPACT_ATOMS: atom_id res chain seq x y z
N GLY A 1 11.15 7.49 -15.25
CA GLY A 1 9.84 6.97 -15.68
C GLY A 1 9.08 6.46 -14.48
N PHE A 2 7.96 5.78 -14.74
CA PHE A 2 7.15 5.11 -13.73
C PHE A 2 6.98 3.65 -14.11
N LEU A 3 7.02 2.76 -13.11
CA LEU A 3 6.81 1.33 -13.27
C LEU A 3 5.59 0.91 -12.45
N ALA A 4 4.78 0.02 -12.99
CA ALA A 4 3.57 -0.46 -12.34
C ALA A 4 3.42 -1.97 -12.45
N ALA A 5 3.02 -2.61 -11.36
CA ALA A 5 2.78 -4.04 -11.29
C ALA A 5 1.45 -4.32 -10.58
N GLY A 6 0.76 -5.36 -11.01
CA GLY A 6 -0.45 -5.86 -10.37
C GLY A 6 -0.36 -7.38 -10.26
N VAL A 7 -0.62 -7.91 -9.07
CA VAL A 7 -0.55 -9.36 -8.80
C VAL A 7 -1.79 -9.83 -8.05
N HIS A 8 -2.00 -11.14 -8.07
CA HIS A 8 -2.94 -11.80 -7.19
C HIS A 8 -2.24 -12.15 -5.87
N ALA A 9 -2.71 -11.56 -4.78
CA ALA A 9 -2.27 -11.72 -3.40
C ALA A 9 -3.29 -12.45 -2.51
N GLY A 10 -4.41 -12.91 -3.08
CA GLY A 10 -5.40 -13.72 -2.35
C GLY A 10 -6.33 -12.93 -1.43
N ILE A 11 -6.49 -11.62 -1.67
CA ILE A 11 -7.45 -10.77 -0.96
C ILE A 11 -8.85 -10.93 -1.56
N LYS A 12 -8.93 -10.99 -2.89
CA LYS A 12 -10.16 -11.28 -3.64
C LYS A 12 -10.21 -12.76 -4.03
N LYS A 13 -11.39 -13.20 -4.51
CA LYS A 13 -11.58 -14.57 -5.04
C LYS A 13 -10.66 -14.84 -6.24
N LYS A 14 -10.38 -16.13 -6.47
CA LYS A 14 -9.30 -16.66 -7.33
C LYS A 14 -9.15 -15.93 -8.68
N GLY A 15 -7.92 -15.53 -8.98
CA GLY A 15 -7.48 -15.01 -10.29
C GLY A 15 -7.55 -13.50 -10.45
N ALA A 16 -8.22 -12.77 -9.57
CA ALA A 16 -8.30 -11.32 -9.66
C ALA A 16 -7.03 -10.65 -9.13
N LEU A 17 -6.46 -9.72 -9.91
CA LEU A 17 -5.41 -8.82 -9.42
C LEU A 17 -5.96 -7.97 -8.28
N ASP A 18 -5.27 -7.99 -7.14
CA ASP A 18 -5.77 -7.42 -5.90
C ASP A 18 -4.70 -6.74 -5.03
N LEU A 19 -3.43 -6.82 -5.45
CA LEU A 19 -2.32 -6.03 -4.93
C LEU A 19 -1.62 -5.35 -6.11
N GLY A 20 -1.39 -4.05 -6.01
CA GLY A 20 -0.73 -3.25 -7.04
C GLY A 20 0.34 -2.35 -6.44
N LEU A 21 1.42 -2.16 -7.19
CA LEU A 21 2.55 -1.32 -6.81
C LEU A 21 2.87 -0.39 -7.97
N LEU A 22 2.85 0.92 -7.73
CA LEU A 22 3.30 1.95 -8.66
C LEU A 22 4.51 2.64 -8.05
N VAL A 23 5.61 2.69 -8.79
CA VAL A 23 6.88 3.27 -8.34
C VAL A 23 7.42 4.23 -9.38
N SER A 24 8.05 5.30 -8.93
CA SER A 24 8.87 6.19 -9.73
C SER A 24 10.32 5.72 -9.64
N GLU A 25 11.03 5.74 -10.77
CA GLU A 25 12.45 5.40 -10.81
C GLU A 25 13.34 6.43 -10.08
N LYS A 26 12.78 7.59 -9.72
CA LYS A 26 13.43 8.65 -8.96
C LYS A 26 12.44 9.19 -7.93
N GLU A 27 12.93 9.94 -6.94
CA GLU A 27 12.03 10.64 -6.04
C GLU A 27 11.12 11.60 -6.82
N ALA A 28 9.81 11.53 -6.55
CA ALA A 28 8.79 12.31 -7.25
C ALA A 28 8.08 13.25 -6.28
N LEU A 29 7.79 14.46 -6.75
CA LEU A 29 6.88 15.38 -6.06
C LEU A 29 5.47 14.78 -6.04
N ILE A 30 4.82 14.87 -4.90
CA ILE A 30 3.46 14.33 -4.70
C ILE A 30 2.51 15.37 -4.12
N VAL A 31 1.28 15.31 -4.58
CA VAL A 31 0.14 16.02 -4.00
C VAL A 31 -0.98 14.99 -3.82
N GLY A 32 -1.64 15.03 -2.67
CA GLY A 32 -2.70 14.07 -2.34
C GLY A 32 -3.85 14.74 -1.61
N MET A 33 -5.07 14.48 -2.09
CA MET A 33 -6.30 14.79 -1.36
C MET A 33 -6.86 13.51 -0.75
N PHE A 34 -7.36 13.60 0.47
CA PHE A 34 -7.81 12.46 1.26
C PHE A 34 -9.23 12.71 1.77
N THR A 35 -9.93 11.64 2.15
CA THR A 35 -11.28 11.74 2.69
C THR A 35 -11.36 12.64 3.93
N ILE A 36 -12.47 13.40 4.02
CA ILE A 36 -12.82 14.21 5.19
C ILE A 36 -13.61 13.43 6.26
N ASN A 37 -13.87 12.13 6.03
CA ASN A 37 -14.58 11.29 6.99
C ASN A 37 -13.87 11.31 8.37
N LYS A 38 -14.64 11.33 9.46
CA LYS A 38 -14.14 11.25 10.84
C LYS A 38 -13.44 9.91 11.10
N VAL A 39 -13.97 8.82 10.53
CA VAL A 39 -13.39 7.48 10.61
C VAL A 39 -12.45 7.28 9.42
N LYS A 40 -11.15 7.46 9.66
CA LYS A 40 -10.11 7.27 8.64
C LYS A 40 -9.44 5.93 8.83
N ALA A 41 -9.33 5.19 7.74
CA ALA A 41 -8.55 3.96 7.72
C ALA A 41 -7.06 4.26 7.98
N PRO A 42 -6.33 3.37 8.68
CA PRO A 42 -4.87 3.43 8.80
C PRO A 42 -4.10 3.83 7.53
N PRO A 43 -4.34 3.24 6.33
CA PRO A 43 -3.63 3.63 5.11
C PRO A 43 -3.84 5.12 4.75
N VAL A 44 -5.04 5.67 4.96
CA VAL A 44 -5.32 7.09 4.74
C VAL A 44 -4.52 7.96 5.69
N GLN A 45 -4.49 7.61 6.98
CA GLN A 45 -3.75 8.39 7.99
C GLN A 45 -2.24 8.40 7.71
N ILE A 46 -1.68 7.25 7.31
CA ILE A 46 -0.27 7.12 6.92
C ILE A 46 0.03 7.95 5.68
N SER A 47 -0.76 7.76 4.61
CA SER A 47 -0.56 8.48 3.35
C SER A 47 -0.72 9.99 3.51
N GLN A 48 -1.69 10.45 4.30
CA GLN A 48 -1.86 11.88 4.60
C GLN A 48 -0.63 12.46 5.33
N ARG A 49 -0.05 11.73 6.29
CA ARG A 49 1.14 12.17 7.01
C ARG A 49 2.37 12.22 6.09
N ARG A 50 2.55 11.21 5.24
CA ARG A 50 3.69 11.11 4.32
C ARG A 50 3.59 12.13 3.18
N ALA A 51 2.40 12.35 2.64
CA ALA A 51 2.16 13.34 1.58
C ALA A 51 2.50 14.78 1.98
N ARG A 52 2.41 15.14 3.27
CA ARG A 52 2.84 16.46 3.78
C ARG A 52 4.33 16.74 3.59
N ARG A 53 5.14 15.73 3.31
CA ARG A 53 6.57 15.89 3.01
C ARG A 53 6.82 16.32 1.58
N GLY A 54 5.81 16.24 0.71
CA GLY A 54 5.88 16.67 -0.68
C GLY A 54 6.58 15.70 -1.63
N VAL A 55 7.19 14.62 -1.14
CA VAL A 55 7.92 13.64 -1.96
C VAL A 55 7.62 12.19 -1.59
N ALA A 56 7.64 11.31 -2.59
CA ALA A 56 7.55 9.86 -2.42
C ALA A 56 8.23 9.13 -3.60
N ILE A 57 8.42 7.82 -3.44
CA ILE A 57 8.91 6.91 -4.48
C ILE A 57 7.78 6.05 -5.04
N GLY A 58 6.77 5.69 -4.24
CA GLY A 58 5.71 4.83 -4.76
C GLY A 58 4.49 4.73 -3.88
N ILE A 59 3.49 4.00 -4.39
CA ILE A 59 2.24 3.68 -3.72
C ILE A 59 1.97 2.19 -3.84
N ILE A 60 1.70 1.55 -2.71
CA ILE A 60 1.23 0.16 -2.61
C ILE A 60 -0.28 0.20 -2.38
N VAL A 61 -1.03 -0.47 -3.25
CA VAL A 61 -2.49 -0.46 -3.26
C VAL A 61 -3.01 -1.88 -3.13
N ASN A 62 -3.96 -2.11 -2.23
CA ASN A 62 -4.69 -3.37 -2.17
C ASN A 62 -6.20 -3.16 -2.41
N SER A 63 -6.86 -4.15 -3.01
CA SER A 63 -8.31 -4.14 -3.25
C SER A 63 -8.98 -5.38 -2.69
N GLY A 64 -10.24 -5.25 -2.24
CA GLY A 64 -11.01 -6.32 -1.58
C GLY A 64 -11.02 -6.22 -0.04
N ASN A 65 -10.11 -5.44 0.55
CA ASN A 65 -10.08 -5.15 1.97
C ASN A 65 -9.66 -3.67 2.19
N ALA A 66 -10.51 -2.89 2.86
CA ALA A 66 -10.25 -1.46 3.08
C ALA A 66 -9.23 -1.17 4.18
N ASN A 67 -8.86 -2.19 4.98
CA ASN A 67 -8.10 -2.05 6.21
C ASN A 67 -8.62 -0.88 7.06
N ALA A 68 -9.93 -0.83 7.24
CA ALA A 68 -10.62 0.22 7.97
C ALA A 68 -11.31 -0.39 9.19
N CYS A 69 -11.37 0.35 10.30
CA CYS A 69 -11.94 -0.13 11.57
C CYS A 69 -11.29 -1.43 12.08
N THR A 70 -9.98 -1.57 11.92
CA THR A 70 -9.18 -2.77 12.27
C THR A 70 -8.29 -2.56 13.50
N GLY A 71 -8.47 -1.46 14.23
CA GLY A 71 -7.72 -1.15 15.45
C GLY A 71 -6.22 -0.94 15.22
N GLU A 72 -5.43 -1.18 16.26
CA GLU A 72 -3.97 -1.05 16.22
C GLU A 72 -3.32 -2.04 15.24
N GLN A 73 -3.90 -3.24 15.10
CA GLN A 73 -3.41 -4.24 14.15
C GLN A 73 -3.43 -3.72 12.71
N GLY A 74 -4.51 -3.06 12.28
CA GLY A 74 -4.58 -2.50 10.93
C GLY A 74 -3.54 -1.42 10.65
N MET A 75 -3.16 -0.67 11.69
CA MET A 75 -2.08 0.31 11.61
C MET A 75 -0.71 -0.37 11.52
N ALA A 76 -0.46 -1.39 12.35
CA ALA A 76 0.76 -2.19 12.29
C ALA A 76 0.92 -2.89 10.92
N ASP A 77 -0.16 -3.48 10.39
CA ASP A 77 -0.19 -4.15 9.09
C ASP A 77 0.17 -3.19 7.95
N ALA A 78 -0.42 -1.99 7.94
CA ALA A 78 -0.14 -0.98 6.92
C ALA A 78 1.31 -0.46 7.02
N MET A 79 1.84 -0.28 8.23
CA MET A 79 3.24 0.09 8.43
C MET A 79 4.20 -0.99 7.92
N LEU A 80 3.99 -2.24 8.35
CA LEU A 80 4.78 -3.39 7.94
C LEU A 80 4.78 -3.58 6.42
N LEU A 81 3.62 -3.45 5.77
CA LEU A 81 3.54 -3.56 4.32
C LEU A 81 4.44 -2.51 3.64
N THR A 82 4.39 -1.26 4.09
CA THR A 82 5.23 -0.19 3.51
C THR A 82 6.71 -0.34 3.82
N GLU A 83 7.05 -0.93 4.97
CA GLU A 83 8.42 -1.29 5.32
C GLU A 83 8.98 -2.35 4.37
N LYS A 84 8.21 -3.41 4.10
CA LYS A 84 8.61 -4.46 3.17
C LYS A 84 8.77 -3.93 1.75
N VAL A 85 7.86 -3.08 1.28
CA VAL A 85 8.02 -2.39 -0.02
C VAL A 85 9.27 -1.51 -0.02
N GLY A 86 9.51 -0.74 1.04
CA GLY A 86 10.70 0.10 1.17
C GLY A 86 12.00 -0.71 1.06
N HIS A 87 12.07 -1.85 1.76
CA HIS A 87 13.20 -2.78 1.65
C HIS A 87 13.42 -3.31 0.23
N TYR A 88 12.35 -3.68 -0.49
CA TYR A 88 12.47 -4.16 -1.88
C TYR A 88 12.90 -3.07 -2.87
N MET A 89 12.53 -1.82 -2.59
CA MET A 89 12.85 -0.67 -3.44
C MET A 89 14.11 0.08 -2.99
N ASP A 90 14.87 -0.48 -2.03
CA ASP A 90 16.03 0.16 -1.39
C ASP A 90 15.77 1.62 -0.98
N CYS A 91 14.64 1.83 -0.28
CA CYS A 91 14.24 3.17 0.15
C CYS A 91 13.55 3.16 1.51
N SER A 92 13.47 4.34 2.12
CA SER A 92 12.72 4.50 3.36
C SER A 92 11.24 4.17 3.16
N ALA A 93 10.67 3.38 4.07
CA ALA A 93 9.23 3.11 4.15
C ALA A 93 8.38 4.39 4.12
N GLN A 94 8.93 5.51 4.60
CA GLN A 94 8.26 6.82 4.62
C GLN A 94 8.07 7.43 3.22
N LYS A 95 8.79 6.92 2.21
CA LYS A 95 8.64 7.27 0.79
C LYS A 95 7.61 6.39 0.06
N ILE A 96 6.99 5.43 0.74
CA ILE A 96 5.93 4.58 0.18
C ILE A 96 4.59 5.02 0.75
N LEU A 97 3.56 5.17 -0.07
CA LEU A 97 2.20 5.47 0.35
C LEU A 97 1.35 4.18 0.35
N PRO A 98 0.65 3.82 1.44
CA PRO A 98 -0.34 2.76 1.39
C PRO A 98 -1.73 3.27 0.99
N ALA A 99 -2.46 2.51 0.18
CA ALA A 99 -3.87 2.72 -0.08
C ALA A 99 -4.62 1.38 -0.09
N SER A 100 -5.87 1.40 0.39
CA SER A 100 -6.68 0.19 0.54
C SER A 100 -8.13 0.48 0.23
N THR A 101 -8.81 -0.47 -0.43
CA THR A 101 -10.25 -0.40 -0.69
C THR A 101 -10.90 -1.76 -0.58
N GLY A 102 -12.16 -1.80 -0.14
CA GLY A 102 -12.96 -3.03 -0.02
C GLY A 102 -13.71 -3.13 1.29
N VAL A 103 -13.79 -4.34 1.84
CA VAL A 103 -14.57 -4.62 3.07
C VAL A 103 -13.95 -3.90 4.28
N ILE A 104 -14.80 -3.31 5.11
CA ILE A 104 -14.46 -2.64 6.37
C ILE A 104 -14.58 -3.63 7.54
N GLY A 105 -13.74 -3.51 8.57
CA GLY A 105 -13.81 -4.30 9.80
C GLY A 105 -13.21 -5.70 9.69
N ARG A 106 -12.38 -5.97 8.66
CA ARG A 106 -11.66 -7.24 8.50
C ARG A 106 -10.15 -7.01 8.48
N PRO A 107 -9.36 -7.77 9.25
CA PRO A 107 -7.90 -7.66 9.22
C PRO A 107 -7.36 -7.98 7.82
N LEU A 108 -6.21 -7.39 7.46
CA LEU A 108 -5.55 -7.70 6.20
C LEU A 108 -5.02 -9.14 6.23
N PRO A 109 -5.13 -9.91 5.14
CA PRO A 109 -4.50 -11.23 5.05
C PRO A 109 -2.98 -11.08 4.81
N MET A 110 -2.27 -10.58 5.82
CA MET A 110 -0.86 -10.16 5.69
C MET A 110 0.06 -11.27 5.20
N THR A 111 -0.12 -12.51 5.65
CA THR A 111 0.66 -13.65 5.17
C THR A 111 0.54 -13.81 3.65
N SER A 112 -0.68 -13.73 3.10
CA SER A 112 -0.92 -13.84 1.66
C SER A 112 -0.33 -12.66 0.89
N ILE A 113 -0.48 -11.45 1.42
CA ILE A 113 0.08 -10.22 0.83
C ILE A 113 1.61 -10.30 0.77
N LEU A 114 2.26 -10.64 1.88
CA LEU A 114 3.72 -10.71 1.96
C LEU A 114 4.32 -11.79 1.06
N ASN A 115 3.62 -12.93 0.89
CA ASN A 115 4.04 -13.97 -0.03
C ASN A 115 3.93 -13.55 -1.51
N ALA A 116 2.95 -12.71 -1.85
CA ALA A 116 2.74 -12.24 -3.22
C ALA A 116 3.58 -11.00 -3.57
N LEU A 117 3.99 -10.21 -2.58
CA LEU A 117 4.71 -8.95 -2.77
C LEU A 117 5.99 -9.06 -3.64
N PRO A 118 6.83 -10.11 -3.53
CA PRO A 118 7.98 -10.29 -4.41
C PRO A 118 7.62 -10.35 -5.91
N SER A 119 6.42 -10.83 -6.24
CA SER A 119 5.95 -10.90 -7.64
C SER A 119 5.66 -9.50 -8.20
N CYS A 120 5.29 -8.52 -7.37
CA CYS A 120 5.17 -7.13 -7.82
C CYS A 120 6.53 -6.54 -8.21
N GLN A 121 7.59 -6.88 -7.46
CA GLN A 121 8.94 -6.38 -7.73
C GLN A 121 9.52 -6.96 -9.02
N ARG A 122 9.35 -8.27 -9.26
CA ARG A 122 9.89 -8.94 -10.45
C ARG A 122 9.36 -8.37 -11.77
N SER A 123 8.21 -7.71 -11.77
CA SER A 123 7.69 -7.02 -12.96
C SER A 123 8.51 -5.80 -13.37
N PHE A 124 9.47 -5.37 -12.54
CA PHE A 124 10.33 -4.20 -12.77
C PHE A 124 11.76 -4.57 -13.17
N LEU A 125 12.12 -5.86 -13.11
CA LEU A 125 13.41 -6.44 -13.51
C LEU A 125 13.24 -7.19 -14.84
#